data_AF-A0A7L9J5B3-F1
#
_entry.id   AF-A0A7L9J5B3-F1
#
_cell.length_a   1.000
_cell.length_b   1.000
_cell.length_c   1.000
_cell.angle_alpha   90.00
_cell.angle_beta   90.00
_cell.angle_gamma   90.00
#
_symmetry.space_group_name_H-M   'P 1'
#
loop_
_entity.id
_entity.type
_entity.pdbx_description
1 polymer ?
#
loop_
_entity_poly.entity_id
_entity_poly.type
_entity_poly.pdbx_seq_one_letter_code
_entity_poly.pdbx_strand_id
1 'polypeptide(L)'
;MAEALEWSPTRIRQLIREKHLVLEPSRVTPTDLESRLGWSRAQVKTARKQGLVPAPDSEGWSIWWWESTIAERLEPRLIEKCLICGARFETVRGRAIHESWHRP
;
A
#
# COMPACT_ATOMS: atom_id res chain seq x y z
N MET A 1 35.89 -10.47 -20.96
CA MET A 1 35.42 -9.24 -21.60
C MET A 1 34.09 -8.88 -20.98
N ALA A 2 34.05 -7.83 -20.16
CA ALA A 2 32.84 -7.42 -19.47
C ALA A 2 31.97 -6.64 -20.46
N GLU A 3 30.87 -7.25 -20.87
CA GLU A 3 29.80 -6.64 -21.64
C GLU A 3 29.28 -5.46 -20.83
N ALA A 4 29.58 -4.23 -21.27
CA ALA A 4 28.97 -3.05 -20.71
C ALA A 4 27.48 -3.13 -21.07
N LEU A 5 26.68 -3.69 -20.16
CA LEU A 5 25.23 -3.70 -20.26
C LEU A 5 24.81 -2.25 -20.59
N GLU A 6 24.34 -2.01 -21.80
CA GLU A 6 23.88 -0.68 -22.20
C GLU A 6 22.61 -0.38 -21.41
N TRP A 7 22.79 0.21 -20.23
CA TRP A 7 21.74 0.67 -19.33
C TRP A 7 20.99 1.84 -19.98
N SER A 8 20.19 1.56 -21.00
CA SER A 8 19.32 2.55 -21.61
C SER A 8 18.08 2.76 -20.73
N PRO A 9 17.53 3.99 -20.67
CA PRO A 9 16.31 4.26 -19.92
C PRO A 9 15.13 3.36 -20.33
N THR A 10 15.06 2.98 -21.61
CA THR A 10 14.06 2.06 -22.15
C THR A 10 14.23 0.66 -21.58
N ARG A 11 15.47 0.13 -21.56
CA ARG A 11 15.77 -1.18 -21.00
C ARG A 11 15.53 -1.22 -19.49
N ILE A 12 15.90 -0.16 -18.77
CA ILE A 12 15.60 -0.02 -17.32
C ILE A 12 14.10 -0.08 -17.06
N ARG A 13 13.30 0.70 -17.79
CA ARG A 13 11.83 0.70 -17.64
C ARG A 13 11.22 -0.67 -17.93
N GLN A 14 11.75 -1.37 -18.93
CA GLN A 14 11.33 -2.74 -19.26
C GLN A 14 11.64 -3.70 -18.13
N LEU A 15 12.88 -3.69 -17.61
CA LEU A 15 13.30 -4.55 -16.50
C LEU A 15 12.51 -4.27 -15.21
N ILE A 16 12.11 -3.02 -14.95
CA ILE A 16 11.22 -2.69 -13.83
C ILE A 16 9.82 -3.29 -14.05
N ARG A 17 9.25 -3.18 -15.27
CA ARG A 17 7.95 -3.78 -15.59
C ARG A 17 7.97 -5.30 -15.49
N GLU A 18 9.06 -5.92 -15.93
CA GLU A 18 9.29 -7.37 -15.86
C GLU A 18 9.68 -7.84 -14.45
N LYS A 19 9.77 -6.92 -13.46
CA LYS A 19 10.17 -7.17 -12.06
C LYS A 19 11.59 -7.73 -11.91
N HIS A 20 12.44 -7.56 -12.92
CA HIS A 20 13.86 -7.87 -12.84
C HIS A 20 14.65 -6.79 -12.09
N LEU A 21 14.09 -5.59 -11.93
CA LEU A 21 14.64 -4.51 -11.11
C LEU A 21 13.54 -3.93 -10.22
N VAL A 22 13.89 -3.65 -8.97
CA VAL A 22 13.04 -2.93 -8.02
C VAL A 22 13.61 -1.53 -7.85
N LEU A 23 12.80 -0.51 -8.10
CA LEU A 23 13.16 0.85 -7.75
C LEU A 23 12.94 1.04 -6.26
N GLU A 24 14.04 1.11 -5.51
CA GLU A 24 14.02 1.56 -4.13
C GLU A 24 14.43 3.04 -4.07
N PRO A 25 13.69 3.89 -3.35
CA PRO A 25 12.52 3.56 -2.53
C PRO A 25 11.24 3.33 -3.35
N SER A 26 10.48 2.29 -2.97
CA SER A 26 9.21 1.95 -3.63
C SER A 26 8.09 2.90 -3.19
N ARG A 27 7.26 3.31 -4.14
CA ARG A 27 6.09 4.17 -3.88
C ARG A 27 4.84 3.33 -3.74
N VAL A 28 4.06 3.63 -2.70
CA VAL A 28 2.74 3.09 -2.44
C VAL A 28 1.71 4.11 -2.89
N THR A 29 0.82 3.73 -3.79
CA THR A 29 -0.34 4.53 -4.17
C THR A 29 -1.54 4.17 -3.31
N PRO A 30 -2.58 5.01 -3.29
CA PRO A 30 -3.84 4.67 -2.64
C PRO A 30 -4.45 3.34 -3.15
N THR A 31 -4.26 3.00 -4.43
CA THR A 31 -4.75 1.75 -5.02
C THR A 31 -3.98 0.54 -4.49
N ASP A 32 -2.68 0.71 -4.21
CA ASP A 32 -1.87 -0.32 -3.56
C ASP A 32 -2.34 -0.55 -2.12
N LEU A 33 -2.70 0.51 -1.38
CA LEU A 33 -3.29 0.39 -0.05
C LEU A 33 -4.64 -0.35 -0.07
N GLU A 34 -5.50 -0.05 -1.05
CA GLU A 34 -6.78 -0.74 -1.23
C GLU A 34 -6.54 -2.26 -1.37
N SER A 35 -5.61 -2.63 -2.24
CA SER A 35 -5.28 -4.02 -2.54
C SER A 35 -4.60 -4.73 -1.36
N ARG A 36 -3.63 -4.07 -0.71
CA ARG A 36 -2.85 -4.64 0.41
C ARG A 36 -3.70 -4.81 1.68
N LEU A 37 -4.58 -3.85 1.95
CA LEU A 37 -5.32 -3.78 3.20
C LEU A 37 -6.74 -4.35 3.09
N GLY A 38 -7.19 -4.71 1.89
CA GLY A 38 -8.57 -5.11 1.62
C GLY A 38 -9.55 -3.96 1.89
N TRP A 39 -9.11 -2.72 1.70
CA TRP A 39 -9.90 -1.52 1.93
C TRP A 39 -10.46 -0.98 0.62
N SER A 40 -11.63 -0.37 0.70
CA SER A 40 -12.15 0.49 -0.36
C SER A 40 -11.47 1.86 -0.36
N ARG A 41 -11.53 2.56 -1.51
CA ARG A 41 -11.10 3.95 -1.63
C ARG A 41 -11.65 4.88 -0.55
N ALA A 42 -12.93 4.71 -0.22
CA ALA A 42 -13.59 5.50 0.80
C ALA A 42 -12.99 5.25 2.19
N GLN A 43 -12.70 3.99 2.52
CA GLN A 43 -12.03 3.64 3.78
C GLN A 43 -10.61 4.21 3.84
N VAL A 44 -9.82 4.12 2.76
CA VAL A 44 -8.48 4.77 2.71
C VAL A 44 -8.61 6.27 2.95
N LYS A 45 -9.56 6.95 2.30
CA LYS A 45 -9.78 8.40 2.47
C LYS A 45 -10.18 8.74 3.91
N THR A 46 -11.07 7.96 4.52
CA THR A 46 -11.51 8.17 5.90
C THR A 46 -10.38 7.90 6.90
N ALA A 47 -9.63 6.81 6.72
CA ALA A 47 -8.49 6.45 7.55
C ALA A 47 -7.38 7.53 7.50
N ARG A 48 -7.17 8.16 6.34
CA ARG A 48 -6.29 9.33 6.23
C ARG A 48 -6.80 10.53 7.03
N LYS A 49 -8.09 10.87 6.89
CA LYS A 49 -8.70 11.98 7.64
C LYS A 49 -8.64 11.78 9.15
N GLN A 50 -8.72 10.52 9.60
CA GLN A 50 -8.63 10.13 11.01
C GLN A 50 -7.18 9.99 11.51
N GLY A 51 -6.17 10.17 10.64
CA GLY A 51 -4.76 10.02 11.02
C GLY A 51 -4.30 8.57 11.25
N LEU A 52 -5.08 7.58 10.81
CA LEU A 52 -4.65 6.18 10.79
C LEU A 52 -3.61 5.96 9.69
N VAL A 53 -3.94 6.36 8.45
CA VAL A 53 -2.97 6.41 7.35
C VAL A 53 -2.17 7.70 7.47
N PRO A 54 -0.82 7.65 7.41
CA PRO A 54 0.01 8.83 7.54
C PRO A 54 -0.26 9.85 6.42
N ALA A 55 0.18 11.08 6.61
CA ALA A 55 0.22 12.06 5.53
C ALA A 55 1.03 11.50 4.34
N PRO A 56 0.62 11.77 3.10
CA PRO A 56 1.37 11.34 1.93
C PRO A 56 2.72 12.04 1.85
N ASP A 57 3.73 11.31 1.35
CA ASP A 57 5.08 11.84 1.11
C ASP A 57 5.15 12.66 -0.18
N SER A 58 4.12 12.57 -1.01
CA SER A 58 4.00 13.32 -2.25
C SER A 58 3.72 14.81 -2.03
N GLU A 59 4.47 15.69 -2.70
CA GLU A 59 4.12 17.10 -2.85
C GLU A 59 3.42 17.30 -4.22
N GLY A 60 2.10 17.53 -4.21
CA GLY A 60 1.33 17.83 -5.42
C GLY A 60 0.05 17.02 -5.60
N TRP A 61 -0.42 16.91 -6.86
CA TRP A 61 -1.73 16.35 -7.20
C TRP A 61 -1.80 14.82 -7.09
N SER A 62 -0.68 14.14 -7.28
CA SER A 62 -0.59 12.68 -7.21
C SER A 62 -0.27 12.25 -5.79
N ILE A 63 -1.22 11.59 -5.13
CA ILE A 63 -1.06 11.09 -3.76
C ILE A 63 -0.28 9.77 -3.79
N TRP A 64 0.83 9.71 -3.05
CA TRP A 64 1.60 8.49 -2.80
C TRP A 64 2.40 8.59 -1.49
N TRP A 65 2.87 7.44 -1.00
CA TRP A 65 3.74 7.30 0.18
C TRP A 65 4.97 6.48 -0.17
N TRP A 66 6.03 6.58 0.62
CA TRP A 66 7.09 5.58 0.60
C TRP A 66 6.62 4.29 1.26
N GLU A 67 7.09 3.15 0.75
CA GLU A 67 6.83 1.84 1.36
C GLU A 67 7.26 1.80 2.82
N SER A 68 8.41 2.40 3.15
CA SER A 68 8.91 2.51 4.53
C SER A 68 7.95 3.30 5.43
N THR A 69 7.42 4.43 4.96
CA THR A 69 6.44 5.23 5.71
C THR A 69 5.21 4.39 6.09
N ILE A 70 4.73 3.55 5.17
CA ILE A 70 3.59 2.66 5.42
C ILE A 70 3.96 1.53 6.38
N ALA A 71 5.09 0.88 6.15
CA ALA A 71 5.58 -0.23 6.97
C ALA A 71 5.86 0.19 8.42
N GLU A 72 6.36 1.41 8.64
CA GLU A 72 6.70 1.91 9.98
C GLU A 72 5.49 2.48 10.72
N ARG A 73 4.60 3.19 10.02
CA ARG A 73 3.57 4.02 10.68
C ARG A 73 2.16 3.47 10.60
N LEU A 74 1.86 2.68 9.57
CA LEU A 74 0.51 2.14 9.35
C LEU A 74 0.43 0.67 9.73
N GLU A 75 1.31 -0.18 9.18
CA GLU A 75 1.18 -1.63 9.36
C GLU A 75 1.23 -2.12 10.82
N PRO A 76 2.07 -1.58 11.73
CA PRO A 76 2.10 -2.04 13.12
C PRO A 76 0.81 -1.74 13.87
N ARG A 77 0.02 -0.76 13.39
CA ARG A 77 -1.28 -0.44 13.95
C ARG A 77 -2.36 -1.42 13.50
N LEU A 78 -2.17 -2.10 12.36
CA LEU A 78 -3.16 -3.01 11.77
C LEU A 78 -2.97 -4.45 12.25
N ILE A 79 -3.31 -4.66 13.52
CA ILE A 79 -3.11 -5.92 14.26
C ILE A 79 -4.21 -6.96 13.99
N GLU A 80 -5.39 -6.53 13.57
CA GLU A 80 -6.51 -7.43 13.29
C GLU A 80 -6.64 -7.69 11.79
N LYS A 81 -7.05 -8.92 11.44
CA LYS A 81 -7.32 -9.32 10.06
C LYS A 81 -8.63 -10.09 9.98
N CYS A 82 -9.52 -9.66 9.09
CA CYS A 82 -10.73 -10.40 8.74
C CYS A 82 -10.34 -11.72 8.08
N LEU A 83 -10.84 -12.83 8.59
CA LEU A 83 -10.52 -14.17 8.07
C LEU A 83 -11.27 -14.50 6.77
N ILE A 84 -12.31 -13.73 6.43
CA ILE A 84 -13.15 -13.97 5.25
C ILE A 84 -12.55 -13.29 4.00
N CYS A 85 -12.27 -11.99 4.07
CA CYS A 85 -11.79 -11.21 2.92
C CYS A 85 -10.35 -10.72 3.07
N GLY A 86 -9.70 -10.95 4.21
CA GLY A 86 -8.33 -10.51 4.46
C GLY A 86 -8.17 -9.03 4.82
N ALA A 87 -9.25 -8.27 4.94
CA ALA A 87 -9.19 -6.84 5.30
C ALA A 87 -8.54 -6.62 6.68
N ARG A 88 -7.70 -5.59 6.80
CA ARG A 88 -6.91 -5.33 8.02
C ARG A 88 -7.48 -4.18 8.85
N PHE A 89 -7.38 -4.26 10.18
CA PHE A 89 -8.00 -3.30 11.10
C PHE A 89 -7.11 -3.00 12.31
N GLU A 90 -7.29 -1.81 12.90
CA GLU A 90 -6.59 -1.41 14.14
C GLU A 90 -7.16 -2.08 15.39
N THR A 91 -8.45 -2.46 15.37
CA THR A 91 -9.15 -2.94 16.56
C THR A 91 -10.02 -4.16 16.29
N VAL A 92 -10.17 -5.02 17.30
CA VAL A 92 -11.06 -6.20 17.26
C VAL A 92 -12.49 -5.77 16.93
N ARG A 93 -12.93 -4.64 17.49
CA ARG A 93 -14.25 -4.05 17.21
C ARG A 93 -14.42 -3.69 15.73
N GLY A 94 -13.41 -3.04 15.13
CA GLY A 94 -13.44 -2.71 13.70
C GLY A 94 -13.57 -3.94 12.83
N ARG A 95 -12.79 -4.99 13.12
CA ARG A 95 -12.89 -6.30 12.45
C ARG A 95 -14.27 -6.93 12.66
N ALA A 96 -14.79 -6.99 13.88
CA ALA A 96 -16.07 -7.62 14.19
C ALA A 96 -17.27 -6.94 13.51
N ILE A 97 -17.28 -5.60 13.45
CA ILE A 97 -18.30 -4.85 12.70
C ILE A 97 -18.22 -5.20 11.22
N HIS A 98 -17.01 -5.21 10.64
CA HIS A 98 -16.83 -5.58 9.24
C HIS A 98 -17.26 -7.03 8.96
N GLU A 99 -16.91 -7.98 9.82
CA GLU A 99 -17.30 -9.39 9.73
C GLU A 99 -18.83 -9.57 9.74
N SER A 100 -19.57 -8.73 10.47
CA SER A 100 -21.04 -8.81 10.51
C SER A 100 -21.70 -8.58 9.15
N TRP A 101 -21.05 -7.85 8.23
CA TRP A 101 -21.55 -7.60 6.87
C TRP A 101 -21.31 -8.76 5.91
N HIS A 102 -20.49 -9.74 6.29
CA HIS A 102 -20.29 -10.97 5.50
C HIS A 102 -21.36 -12.04 5.81
N ARG A 103 -22.16 -11.84 6.86
CA ARG A 103 -23.20 -12.78 7.24
C ARG A 103 -24.39 -12.63 6.27
N PRO A 104 -24.86 -13.72 5.64
CA PRO A 104 -26.01 -13.69 4.75
C PRO A 104 -27.31 -13.33 5.47
#